data_AF-A0A7C5UHR8-F1
#
_entry.id   AF-A0A7C5UHR8-F1
#
_cell.length_a   1.000
_cell.length_b   1.000
_cell.length_c   1.000
_cell.angle_alpha   90.00
_cell.angle_beta   90.00
_cell.angle_gamma   90.00
#
_symmetry.space_group_name_H-M   'P 1'
#
loop_
_entity.id
_entity.type
_entity.pdbx_description
1 polymer ?
#
loop_
_entity_poly.entity_id
_entity_poly.type
_entity_poly.pdbx_seq_one_letter_code
_entity_poly.pdbx_strand_id
1 'polypeptide(L)'
;MTVMGIDLSASEKRASGVCILRNMKVKTFLAKSDEDLLNFALQFQPKLVAIDAPLSLPKEGSLRSCDRELIRLGIKVLPVNFGAMRKLTERGIRLKMSFESKGFSVVEVFPGGAQDLLGLPRKQKGLAKLVEGLKKIGLKGLKPDATHDEVDAATASFVGWMWLNGFSELVSDGQGGGIVMPLPYPLKFMEGVRLYRNGFYWHAHEAWEEIWRTANEPYRSFLKGLIQIAAALIQCDRNRWNGALNLLSRAQRYLESCPEKLWGVDLTNLREQVDALKNEVAKISCGQKVSLNRKLKPRILPEGMPLSQKERLKRSKRDLPVKR
;
A
#
# COMPACT_ATOMS: atom_id res chain seq x y z
N MET A 1 1.62 -6.43 12.81
CA MET A 1 2.30 -7.37 11.88
C MET A 1 3.75 -6.97 11.81
N THR A 2 4.65 -7.94 11.77
CA THR A 2 6.10 -7.70 11.65
C THR A 2 6.54 -8.03 10.24
N VAL A 3 7.35 -7.15 9.63
CA VAL A 3 7.97 -7.36 8.32
C VAL A 3 9.47 -7.19 8.47
N MET A 4 10.23 -8.07 7.83
CA MET A 4 11.68 -7.95 7.71
C MET A 4 12.02 -7.48 6.30
N GLY A 5 12.72 -6.36 6.17
CA GLY A 5 13.29 -5.88 4.91
C GLY A 5 14.79 -6.16 4.88
N ILE A 6 15.32 -6.54 3.72
CA ILE A 6 16.74 -6.84 3.51
C ILE A 6 17.22 -6.06 2.28
N ASP A 7 18.24 -5.22 2.45
CA ASP A 7 19.07 -4.74 1.33
C ASP A 7 20.27 -5.68 1.19
N LEU A 8 20.21 -6.55 0.19
CA LEU A 8 21.12 -7.69 0.08
C LEU A 8 22.39 -7.29 -0.67
N SER A 9 23.54 -7.57 -0.06
CA SER A 9 24.83 -7.42 -0.74
C SER A 9 25.11 -8.62 -1.66
N ALA A 10 25.91 -8.44 -2.72
CA ALA A 10 26.22 -9.55 -3.64
C ALA A 10 27.10 -10.67 -3.02
N SER A 11 27.73 -10.41 -1.86
CA SER A 11 28.57 -11.36 -1.13
C SER A 11 28.74 -10.96 0.34
N GLU A 12 29.03 -11.91 1.21
CA GLU A 12 29.28 -11.70 2.65
C GLU A 12 30.52 -10.84 2.97
N LYS A 13 31.37 -10.55 1.97
CA LYS A 13 32.48 -9.59 2.13
C LYS A 13 32.00 -8.17 2.50
N ARG A 14 30.73 -7.86 2.20
CA ARG A 14 30.06 -6.62 2.58
C ARG A 14 28.79 -6.97 3.35
N ALA A 15 28.54 -6.29 4.45
CA ALA A 15 27.32 -6.48 5.22
C ALA A 15 26.08 -6.13 4.39
N SER A 16 24.98 -6.83 4.65
CA SER A 16 23.64 -6.53 4.13
C SER A 16 22.87 -5.70 5.14
N GLY A 17 22.05 -4.76 4.67
CA GLY A 17 21.16 -3.98 5.51
C GLY A 17 19.94 -4.82 5.92
N VAL A 18 19.51 -4.71 7.17
CA VAL A 18 18.31 -5.38 7.67
C VAL A 18 17.44 -4.38 8.40
N CYS A 19 16.13 -4.42 8.18
CA CYS A 19 15.15 -3.64 8.91
C CYS A 19 14.01 -4.51 9.42
N ILE A 20 13.66 -4.38 10.69
CA ILE A 20 12.47 -4.98 11.29
C ILE A 20 11.43 -3.89 11.50
N LEU A 21 10.30 -3.98 10.78
CA LEU A 21 9.18 -3.06 10.87
C LEU A 21 8.03 -3.69 11.67
N ARG A 22 7.59 -2.99 12.73
CA ARG A 22 6.40 -3.34 13.52
C ARG A 22 5.64 -2.08 13.92
N ASN A 23 4.37 -1.97 13.51
CA ASN A 23 3.50 -0.83 13.83
C ASN A 23 4.12 0.53 13.46
N MET A 24 4.65 0.65 12.23
CA MET A 24 5.39 1.82 11.73
C MET A 24 6.67 2.17 12.51
N LYS A 25 7.06 1.38 13.50
CA LYS A 25 8.38 1.49 14.14
C LYS A 25 9.35 0.56 13.44
N VAL A 26 10.54 1.07 13.13
CA VAL A 26 11.62 0.35 12.48
C VAL A 26 12.80 0.19 13.43
N LYS A 27 13.52 -0.92 13.28
CA LYS A 27 14.83 -1.15 13.89
C LYS A 27 15.76 -1.72 12.83
N THR A 28 16.90 -1.07 12.62
CA THR A 28 17.86 -1.44 11.58
C THR A 28 19.12 -2.09 12.15
N PHE A 29 19.70 -2.98 11.34
CA PHE A 29 20.88 -3.78 11.66
C PHE A 29 21.74 -3.98 10.40
N LEU A 30 22.97 -4.43 10.61
CA LEU A 30 23.84 -4.95 9.57
C LEU A 30 24.07 -6.43 9.81
N ALA A 31 23.86 -7.25 8.79
CA ALA A 31 24.11 -8.69 8.79
C ALA A 31 25.37 -8.99 7.98
N LYS A 32 26.32 -9.74 8.54
CA LYS A 32 27.58 -10.06 7.84
C LYS A 32 27.46 -11.33 7.01
N SER A 33 26.65 -12.29 7.45
CA SER A 33 26.45 -13.58 6.77
C SER A 33 24.99 -13.87 6.42
N ASP A 34 24.78 -14.88 5.58
CA ASP A 34 23.47 -15.48 5.33
C ASP A 34 22.87 -16.09 6.61
N GLU A 35 23.73 -16.63 7.49
CA GLU A 35 23.32 -17.16 8.79
C GLU A 35 22.78 -16.05 9.72
N ASP A 36 23.42 -14.88 9.74
CA ASP A 36 22.90 -13.71 10.48
C ASP A 36 21.50 -13.32 10.00
N LEU A 37 21.28 -13.30 8.68
CA LEU A 37 19.98 -12.99 8.08
C LEU A 37 18.91 -14.00 8.52
N LEU A 38 19.22 -15.30 8.52
CA LEU A 38 18.32 -16.34 9.00
C LEU A 38 18.04 -16.22 10.50
N ASN A 39 19.07 -15.93 11.31
CA ASN A 39 18.94 -15.73 12.74
C ASN A 39 18.05 -14.53 13.08
N PHE A 40 18.13 -13.43 12.33
CA PHE A 40 17.21 -12.31 12.47
C PHE A 40 15.75 -12.73 12.19
N ALA A 41 15.48 -13.49 11.13
CA ALA A 41 14.12 -13.96 10.86
C ALA A 41 13.61 -14.91 11.95
N LEU A 42 14.45 -15.84 12.42
CA LEU A 42 14.11 -16.75 13.52
C LEU A 42 13.85 -15.99 14.84
N GLN A 43 14.62 -14.96 15.13
CA GLN A 43 14.45 -14.14 16.33
C GLN A 43 13.18 -13.29 16.28
N PHE A 44 12.92 -12.61 15.16
CA PHE A 44 11.86 -11.60 15.05
C PHE A 44 10.54 -12.14 14.51
N GLN A 45 10.53 -13.38 13.98
CA GLN A 45 9.36 -14.08 13.46
C GLN A 45 8.50 -13.18 12.54
N PRO A 46 9.08 -12.62 11.47
CA PRO A 46 8.34 -11.76 10.56
C PRO A 46 7.26 -12.55 9.82
N LYS A 47 6.12 -11.91 9.55
CA LYS A 47 5.08 -12.48 8.68
C LYS A 47 5.53 -12.54 7.22
N LEU A 48 6.47 -11.66 6.85
CA LEU A 48 6.99 -11.52 5.49
C LEU A 48 8.45 -11.04 5.53
N VAL A 49 9.28 -11.64 4.68
CA VAL A 49 10.64 -11.18 4.37
C VAL A 49 10.63 -10.55 2.98
N ALA A 50 10.98 -9.27 2.89
CA ALA A 50 11.08 -8.51 1.65
C ALA A 50 12.55 -8.29 1.31
N ILE A 51 13.02 -8.85 0.20
CA ILE A 51 14.43 -8.85 -0.20
C ILE A 51 14.63 -7.93 -1.40
N ASP A 52 15.54 -6.96 -1.28
CA ASP A 52 16.07 -6.18 -2.39
C ASP A 52 17.15 -6.97 -3.13
N ALA A 53 16.69 -7.94 -3.93
CA ALA A 53 17.51 -8.68 -4.87
C ALA A 53 16.60 -9.45 -5.84
N PRO A 54 17.03 -9.65 -7.10
CA PRO A 54 16.39 -10.60 -7.99
C PRO A 54 16.27 -11.99 -7.35
N LEU A 55 15.06 -12.54 -7.28
CA LEU A 55 14.76 -13.86 -6.72
C LEU A 55 14.47 -14.91 -7.80
N SER A 56 14.81 -14.61 -9.04
CA SER A 56 14.74 -15.52 -10.18
C SER A 56 15.74 -15.12 -11.26
N LEU A 57 16.10 -16.05 -12.12
CA LEU A 57 16.87 -15.78 -13.33
C LEU A 57 15.93 -15.51 -14.52
N PRO A 58 16.37 -14.71 -15.52
CA PRO A 58 15.62 -14.57 -16.76
C PRO A 58 15.58 -15.90 -17.53
N LYS A 59 14.44 -16.22 -18.16
CA LYS A 59 14.32 -17.38 -19.07
C LYS A 59 15.17 -17.21 -20.32
N GLU A 60 15.20 -16.00 -20.87
CA GLU A 60 15.98 -15.63 -22.05
C GLU A 60 16.54 -14.21 -21.90
N GLY A 61 17.73 -13.96 -22.47
CA GLY A 61 18.39 -12.66 -22.44
C GLY A 61 18.85 -12.23 -21.05
N SER A 62 18.83 -10.93 -20.79
CA SER A 62 19.36 -10.31 -19.56
C SER A 62 18.30 -9.71 -18.63
N LEU A 63 17.05 -9.67 -19.06
CA LEU A 63 15.91 -9.09 -18.34
C LEU A 63 14.81 -10.12 -18.13
N ARG A 64 14.18 -10.08 -16.96
CA ARG A 64 13.00 -10.88 -16.61
C ARG A 64 11.71 -10.24 -17.14
N SER A 65 10.59 -10.95 -17.01
CA SER A 65 9.28 -10.41 -17.35
C SER A 65 8.93 -9.20 -16.47
N CYS A 66 9.18 -9.30 -15.16
CA CYS A 66 9.00 -8.20 -14.22
C CYS A 66 9.88 -6.99 -14.53
N ASP A 67 11.14 -7.20 -14.91
CA ASP A 67 12.06 -6.12 -15.27
C ASP A 67 11.54 -5.34 -16.48
N ARG A 68 11.04 -6.04 -17.51
CA ARG A 68 10.44 -5.39 -18.70
C ARG A 68 9.18 -4.61 -18.38
N GLU A 69 8.36 -5.12 -17.47
CA GLU A 69 7.13 -4.46 -17.05
C GLU A 69 7.42 -3.19 -16.25
N LEU A 70 8.40 -3.24 -15.34
CA LEU A 70 8.88 -2.03 -14.65
C LEU A 70 9.40 -0.96 -15.63
N ILE A 71 10.14 -1.36 -16.67
CA ILE A 71 10.60 -0.42 -17.71
C ILE A 71 9.42 0.24 -18.43
N ARG A 72 8.35 -0.50 -18.74
CA ARG A 72 7.12 0.06 -19.34
C ARG A 72 6.43 1.07 -18.41
N LEU A 73 6.53 0.85 -17.10
CA LEU A 73 6.07 1.79 -16.07
C LEU A 73 7.03 2.97 -15.85
N GLY A 74 8.10 3.11 -16.67
CA GLY A 74 9.07 4.19 -16.58
C GLY A 74 10.13 4.01 -15.49
N ILE A 75 10.17 2.85 -14.84
CA ILE A 75 11.11 2.55 -13.75
C ILE A 75 12.39 1.95 -14.34
N LYS A 76 13.53 2.58 -14.07
CA LYS A 76 14.85 2.10 -14.50
C LYS A 76 15.30 0.91 -13.66
N VAL A 77 15.62 -0.19 -14.32
CA VAL A 77 16.15 -1.44 -13.73
C VAL A 77 17.52 -1.77 -14.32
N LEU A 78 18.34 -2.50 -13.56
CA LEU A 78 19.62 -3.01 -14.03
C LEU A 78 19.46 -4.46 -14.54
N PRO A 79 20.12 -4.86 -15.64
CA PRO A 79 20.04 -6.23 -16.14
C PRO A 79 20.62 -7.25 -15.15
N VAL A 80 19.97 -8.40 -15.02
CA VAL A 80 20.34 -9.47 -14.06
C VAL A 80 21.77 -9.97 -14.29
N ASN A 81 22.22 -10.02 -15.54
CA ASN A 81 23.54 -10.54 -15.91
C ASN A 81 24.67 -9.49 -15.83
N PHE A 82 24.38 -8.26 -15.37
CA PHE A 82 25.37 -7.18 -15.38
C PHE A 82 26.22 -7.12 -14.10
N GLY A 83 27.54 -7.24 -14.23
CA GLY A 83 28.49 -7.05 -13.13
C GLY A 83 28.22 -7.96 -11.92
N ALA A 84 28.06 -7.36 -10.74
CA ALA A 84 27.79 -8.09 -9.50
C ALA A 84 26.36 -8.63 -9.38
N MET A 85 25.45 -8.26 -10.31
CA MET A 85 24.02 -8.58 -10.22
C MET A 85 23.76 -10.08 -10.31
N ARG A 86 24.55 -10.83 -11.10
CA ARG A 86 24.40 -12.29 -11.19
C ARG A 86 24.66 -12.98 -9.85
N LYS A 87 25.75 -12.60 -9.17
CA LYS A 87 26.08 -13.12 -7.82
C LYS A 87 25.02 -12.75 -6.79
N LEU A 88 24.51 -11.51 -6.86
CA LEU A 88 23.42 -11.06 -6.01
C LEU A 88 22.15 -11.90 -6.24
N THR A 89 21.83 -12.18 -7.50
CA THR A 89 20.65 -12.97 -7.88
C THR A 89 20.77 -14.42 -7.41
N GLU A 90 21.92 -15.06 -7.64
CA GLU A 90 22.20 -16.41 -7.17
C GLU A 90 22.10 -16.50 -5.63
N ARG A 91 22.62 -15.48 -4.92
CA ARG A 91 22.48 -15.37 -3.45
C ARG A 91 21.02 -15.16 -3.03
N GLY A 92 20.29 -14.27 -3.71
CA GLY A 92 18.88 -13.99 -3.44
C GLY A 92 18.01 -15.24 -3.57
N ILE A 93 18.19 -16.01 -4.65
CA ILE A 93 17.49 -17.29 -4.88
C ILE A 93 17.78 -18.29 -3.74
N ARG A 94 19.05 -18.47 -3.36
CA ARG A 94 19.44 -19.36 -2.25
C ARG A 94 18.81 -18.94 -0.92
N LEU A 95 18.86 -17.64 -0.60
CA LEU A 95 18.29 -17.11 0.64
C LEU A 95 16.77 -17.25 0.66
N LYS A 96 16.08 -17.01 -0.46
CA LYS A 96 14.64 -17.24 -0.58
C LYS A 96 14.30 -18.68 -0.20
N MET A 97 14.96 -19.67 -0.80
CA MET A 97 14.75 -21.09 -0.48
C MET A 97 15.03 -21.38 1.01
N SER A 98 16.08 -20.78 1.57
CA SER A 98 16.46 -20.95 2.97
C SER A 98 15.43 -20.37 3.94
N PHE A 99 14.84 -19.21 3.63
CA PHE A 99 13.75 -18.63 4.43
C PHE A 99 12.45 -19.44 4.28
N GLU A 100 12.08 -19.83 3.05
CA GLU A 100 10.85 -20.58 2.76
C GLU A 100 10.88 -21.97 3.42
N SER A 101 12.03 -22.66 3.42
CA SER A 101 12.19 -23.94 4.14
C SER A 101 12.03 -23.81 5.67
N LYS A 102 12.17 -22.60 6.22
CA LYS A 102 11.91 -22.29 7.64
C LYS A 102 10.49 -21.76 7.89
N GLY A 103 9.62 -21.78 6.88
CA GLY A 103 8.21 -21.39 6.98
C GLY A 103 7.93 -19.90 6.79
N PHE A 104 8.92 -19.11 6.36
CA PHE A 104 8.71 -17.68 6.10
C PHE A 104 8.22 -17.45 4.67
N SER A 105 7.28 -16.51 4.50
CA SER A 105 6.92 -15.99 3.18
C SER A 105 7.96 -14.97 2.72
N VAL A 106 8.40 -15.07 1.47
CA VAL A 106 9.43 -14.21 0.88
C VAL A 106 8.90 -13.52 -0.37
N VAL A 107 9.20 -12.23 -0.52
CA VAL A 107 8.94 -11.46 -1.74
C VAL A 107 10.17 -10.69 -2.17
N GLU A 108 10.31 -10.50 -3.48
CA GLU A 108 11.25 -9.55 -4.05
C GLU A 108 10.64 -8.15 -3.98
N VAL A 109 11.47 -7.16 -3.65
CA VAL A 109 11.12 -5.74 -3.67
C VAL A 109 12.23 -4.96 -4.36
N PHE A 110 11.91 -3.74 -4.82
CA PHE A 110 12.90 -2.84 -5.41
C PHE A 110 12.79 -1.44 -4.77
N PRO A 111 13.53 -1.16 -3.68
CA PRO A 111 13.51 0.10 -2.94
C PRO A 111 13.67 1.35 -3.82
N GLY A 112 14.60 1.33 -4.77
CA GLY A 112 14.83 2.49 -5.65
C GLY A 112 13.62 2.82 -6.53
N GLY A 113 12.96 1.81 -7.09
CA GLY A 113 11.72 2.02 -7.87
C GLY A 113 10.53 2.36 -6.96
N ALA A 114 10.45 1.76 -5.78
CA ALA A 114 9.41 2.07 -4.80
C ALA A 114 9.51 3.52 -4.31
N GLN A 115 10.73 4.03 -4.10
CA GLN A 115 10.97 5.43 -3.75
C GLN A 115 10.43 6.38 -4.82
N ASP A 116 10.63 6.08 -6.10
CA ASP A 116 10.10 6.89 -7.20
C ASP A 116 8.55 6.92 -7.18
N LEU A 117 7.91 5.76 -7.04
CA LEU A 117 6.44 5.66 -6.99
C LEU A 117 5.84 6.36 -5.76
N LEU A 118 6.56 6.37 -4.64
CA LEU A 118 6.14 7.02 -3.41
C LEU A 118 6.49 8.52 -3.38
N GLY A 119 7.12 9.06 -4.42
CA GLY A 119 7.59 10.46 -4.45
C GLY A 119 8.70 10.75 -3.44
N LEU A 120 9.43 9.73 -2.99
CA LEU A 120 10.55 9.87 -2.08
C LEU A 120 11.84 10.17 -2.87
N PRO A 121 12.74 11.02 -2.32
CA PRO A 121 14.03 11.23 -2.94
C PRO A 121 14.86 9.94 -2.87
N ARG A 122 15.41 9.49 -3.99
CA ARG A 122 16.34 8.37 -3.99
C ARG A 122 17.59 8.69 -3.16
N LYS A 123 18.24 7.64 -2.62
CA LYS A 123 19.44 7.78 -1.78
C LYS A 123 20.58 8.61 -2.42
N GLN A 124 20.72 8.57 -3.74
CA GLN A 124 21.74 9.35 -4.48
C GLN A 124 21.50 10.86 -4.44
N LYS A 125 20.26 11.31 -4.19
CA LYS A 125 19.90 12.72 -4.03
C LYS A 125 20.11 13.24 -2.59
N GLY A 126 20.57 12.37 -1.69
CA GLY A 126 20.91 12.67 -0.30
C GLY A 126 20.20 11.76 0.68
N LEU A 127 20.98 10.98 1.46
CA LEU A 127 20.48 10.02 2.44
C LEU A 127 19.58 10.67 3.50
N ALA A 128 19.96 11.86 3.98
CA ALA A 128 19.16 12.61 4.96
C ALA A 128 17.75 12.95 4.46
N LYS A 129 17.62 13.30 3.17
CA LYS A 129 16.32 13.60 2.55
C LYS A 129 15.44 12.36 2.45
N LEU A 130 16.04 11.20 2.15
CA LEU A 130 15.32 9.93 2.13
C LEU A 130 14.85 9.55 3.54
N VAL A 131 15.71 9.67 4.55
CA VAL A 131 15.36 9.45 5.96
C VAL A 131 14.21 10.38 6.39
N GLU A 132 14.25 11.65 6.02
CA GLU A 132 13.18 12.60 6.30
C GLU A 132 11.88 12.24 5.59
N GLY A 133 11.95 11.84 4.32
CA GLY A 133 10.80 11.35 3.56
C GLY A 133 10.15 10.11 4.20
N LEU A 134 10.97 9.14 4.61
CA LEU A 134 10.53 7.95 5.35
C LEU A 134 9.88 8.30 6.70
N LYS A 135 10.36 9.35 7.38
CA LYS A 135 9.70 9.88 8.59
C LYS A 135 8.36 10.54 8.28
N LYS A 136 8.27 11.30 7.19
CA LYS A 136 7.03 11.99 6.75
C LYS A 136 5.91 11.00 6.39
N ILE A 137 6.24 9.85 5.81
CA ILE A 137 5.27 8.76 5.59
C ILE A 137 4.90 7.99 6.87
N GLY A 138 5.53 8.33 8.01
CA GLY A 138 5.16 7.85 9.34
C GLY A 138 6.10 6.81 9.96
N LEU A 139 7.22 6.44 9.31
CA LEU A 139 8.19 5.53 9.93
C LEU A 139 8.91 6.20 11.10
N LYS A 140 9.07 5.45 12.19
CA LYS A 140 9.68 5.91 13.45
C LYS A 140 10.82 4.99 13.85
N GLY A 141 11.91 5.54 14.41
CA GLY A 141 13.02 4.74 14.94
C GLY A 141 14.17 4.49 13.97
N LEU A 142 14.14 5.08 12.76
CA LEU A 142 15.29 5.07 11.86
C LEU A 142 16.41 5.93 12.47
N LYS A 143 17.59 5.33 12.65
CA LYS A 143 18.71 6.00 13.32
C LYS A 143 19.26 7.16 12.46
N PRO A 144 19.70 8.27 13.06
CA PRO A 144 20.30 9.38 12.29
C PRO A 144 21.55 8.99 11.52
N ASP A 145 22.32 8.02 12.04
CA ASP A 145 23.57 7.48 11.50
C ASP A 145 23.37 6.19 10.69
N ALA A 146 22.12 5.84 10.34
CA ALA A 146 21.83 4.65 9.55
C ALA A 146 22.55 4.70 8.20
N THR A 147 23.15 3.57 7.82
CA THR A 147 23.85 3.41 6.54
C THR A 147 22.89 3.43 5.35
N HIS A 148 23.43 3.62 4.14
CA HIS A 148 22.64 3.50 2.91
C HIS A 148 21.86 2.18 2.84
N ASP A 149 22.52 1.08 3.23
CA ASP A 149 21.96 -0.26 3.12
C ASP A 149 20.84 -0.47 4.16
N GLU A 150 20.98 0.09 5.38
CA GLU A 150 19.91 0.08 6.37
C GLU A 150 18.67 0.90 5.95
N VAL A 151 18.88 2.03 5.28
CA VAL A 151 17.77 2.89 4.84
C VAL A 151 17.01 2.26 3.66
N ASP A 152 17.69 1.58 2.75
CA ASP A 152 17.02 0.80 1.70
C ASP A 152 16.34 -0.45 2.27
N ALA A 153 16.94 -1.12 3.25
CA ALA A 153 16.26 -2.18 4.00
C ALA A 153 15.00 -1.67 4.71
N ALA A 154 15.01 -0.44 5.24
CA ALA A 154 13.82 0.19 5.81
C ALA A 154 12.74 0.42 4.75
N THR A 155 13.12 0.87 3.56
CA THR A 155 12.20 0.99 2.41
C THR A 155 11.65 -0.37 2.00
N ALA A 156 12.49 -1.41 1.88
CA ALA A 156 12.10 -2.79 1.59
C ALA A 156 11.06 -3.31 2.60
N SER A 157 11.31 -3.09 3.90
CA SER A 157 10.38 -3.48 4.97
C SER A 157 9.04 -2.73 4.88
N PHE A 158 9.05 -1.47 4.44
CA PHE A 158 7.86 -0.67 4.26
C PHE A 158 7.04 -1.14 3.05
N VAL A 159 7.68 -1.45 1.93
CA VAL A 159 7.02 -2.06 0.76
C VAL A 159 6.40 -3.41 1.14
N GLY A 160 7.11 -4.26 1.89
CA GLY A 160 6.54 -5.50 2.42
C GLY A 160 5.35 -5.26 3.36
N TRP A 161 5.37 -4.20 4.16
CA TRP A 161 4.21 -3.80 4.96
C TRP A 161 3.03 -3.33 4.08
N MET A 162 3.30 -2.57 3.02
CA MET A 162 2.28 -2.14 2.04
C MET A 162 1.62 -3.35 1.38
N TRP A 163 2.40 -4.34 0.97
CA TRP A 163 1.90 -5.61 0.42
C TRP A 163 0.94 -6.34 1.36
N LEU A 164 1.32 -6.51 2.62
CA LEU A 164 0.43 -7.15 3.61
C LEU A 164 -0.86 -6.37 3.88
N ASN A 165 -0.90 -5.08 3.54
CA ASN A 165 -2.08 -4.22 3.68
C ASN A 165 -2.84 -4.00 2.37
N GLY A 166 -2.39 -4.60 1.25
CA GLY A 166 -3.02 -4.45 -0.06
C GLY A 166 -2.75 -3.09 -0.72
N PHE A 167 -1.64 -2.43 -0.39
CA PHE A 167 -1.20 -1.16 -0.97
C PHE A 167 -0.10 -1.32 -2.02
N SER A 168 0.13 -2.57 -2.45
CA SER A 168 1.13 -2.93 -3.43
C SER A 168 0.55 -3.96 -4.38
N GLU A 169 1.14 -4.03 -5.57
CA GLU A 169 0.88 -5.06 -6.56
C GLU A 169 2.13 -5.89 -6.83
N LEU A 170 1.95 -7.06 -7.43
CA LEU A 170 3.04 -7.89 -7.92
C LEU A 170 3.27 -7.56 -9.40
N VAL A 171 4.39 -6.91 -9.70
CA VAL A 171 4.79 -6.60 -11.08
C VAL A 171 5.46 -7.85 -11.68
N SER A 172 4.65 -8.53 -12.49
CA SER A 172 4.81 -9.83 -13.16
C SER A 172 5.02 -11.04 -12.24
N ASP A 173 4.42 -12.19 -12.51
CA ASP A 173 5.10 -13.49 -12.38
C ASP A 173 4.41 -14.55 -13.26
N GLY A 174 4.20 -14.19 -14.53
CA GLY A 174 3.95 -15.13 -15.62
C GLY A 174 5.14 -16.07 -15.91
N GLN A 175 5.81 -16.48 -14.83
CA GLN A 175 6.94 -17.35 -14.58
C GLN A 175 8.27 -16.88 -15.15
N GLY A 176 8.49 -15.57 -15.17
CA GLY A 176 9.80 -14.94 -15.32
C GLY A 176 10.35 -14.29 -14.05
N GLY A 177 9.64 -14.37 -12.91
CA GLY A 177 9.94 -13.63 -11.68
C GLY A 177 8.96 -12.50 -11.41
N GLY A 178 8.94 -11.99 -10.17
CA GLY A 178 8.01 -10.94 -9.75
C GLY A 178 8.46 -10.05 -8.63
N ILE A 179 8.14 -8.76 -8.75
CA ILE A 179 8.61 -7.70 -7.87
C ILE A 179 7.40 -7.02 -7.24
N VAL A 180 7.35 -6.98 -5.91
CA VAL A 180 6.31 -6.24 -5.19
C VAL A 180 6.62 -4.76 -5.24
N MET A 181 5.68 -3.98 -5.77
CA MET A 181 5.79 -2.52 -5.92
C MET A 181 4.60 -1.80 -5.28
N PRO A 182 4.80 -0.62 -4.67
CA PRO A 182 3.69 0.22 -4.23
C PRO A 182 2.72 0.53 -5.36
N LEU A 183 1.42 0.56 -5.06
CA LEU A 183 0.43 1.12 -5.98
C LEU A 183 0.72 2.62 -6.19
N PRO A 184 0.53 3.16 -7.39
CA PRO A 184 0.86 4.55 -7.74
C PRO A 184 -0.19 5.55 -7.24
N TYR A 185 -0.72 5.35 -6.03
CA TYR A 185 -1.75 6.19 -5.43
C TYR A 185 -1.27 6.83 -4.13
N PRO A 186 -1.83 7.99 -3.73
CA PRO A 186 -1.42 8.62 -2.47
C PRO A 186 -1.69 7.72 -1.26
N LEU A 187 -0.71 7.64 -0.34
CA LEU A 187 -0.81 6.81 0.86
C LEU A 187 -2.08 7.09 1.68
N LYS A 188 -2.43 8.37 1.85
CA LYS A 188 -3.63 8.79 2.58
C LYS A 188 -4.94 8.38 1.90
N PHE A 189 -4.95 8.38 0.57
CA PHE A 189 -6.08 7.86 -0.19
C PHE A 189 -6.28 6.37 0.05
N MET A 190 -5.21 5.58 -0.10
CA MET A 190 -5.24 4.13 0.13
C MET A 190 -5.57 3.79 1.60
N GLU A 191 -5.04 4.56 2.55
CA GLU A 191 -5.39 4.45 3.98
C GLU A 191 -6.90 4.66 4.19
N GLY A 192 -7.47 5.71 3.61
CA GLY A 192 -8.91 5.98 3.67
C GLY A 192 -9.75 4.86 3.06
N VAL A 193 -9.35 4.30 1.91
CA VAL A 193 -10.01 3.13 1.31
C VAL A 193 -9.98 1.93 2.26
N ARG A 194 -8.82 1.62 2.86
CA ARG A 194 -8.69 0.53 3.84
C ARG A 194 -9.58 0.76 5.06
N LEU A 195 -9.61 1.97 5.61
CA LEU A 195 -10.43 2.32 6.77
C LEU A 195 -11.93 2.22 6.43
N TYR A 196 -12.34 2.73 5.28
CA TYR A 196 -13.70 2.68 4.77
C TYR A 196 -14.20 1.24 4.60
N ARG A 197 -13.38 0.36 4.01
CA ARG A 197 -13.69 -1.07 3.86
C ARG A 197 -13.83 -1.78 5.22
N ASN A 198 -13.11 -1.31 6.24
CA ASN A 198 -13.19 -1.83 7.61
C ASN A 198 -14.27 -1.16 8.49
N GLY A 199 -15.15 -0.35 7.90
CA GLY A 199 -16.23 0.32 8.62
C GLY A 199 -15.76 1.45 9.54
N PHE A 200 -14.53 1.94 9.39
CA PHE A 200 -14.03 3.11 10.11
C PHE A 200 -14.27 4.37 9.27
N TYR A 201 -15.54 4.68 9.06
CA TYR A 201 -15.97 5.74 8.13
C TYR A 201 -15.49 7.12 8.56
N TRP A 202 -15.47 7.41 9.87
CA TRP A 202 -14.94 8.68 10.37
C TRP A 202 -13.44 8.81 10.09
N HIS A 203 -12.68 7.75 10.32
CA HIS A 203 -11.23 7.78 10.05
C HIS A 203 -10.92 7.85 8.55
N ALA A 204 -11.74 7.20 7.71
CA ALA A 204 -11.63 7.32 6.26
C ALA A 204 -11.89 8.76 5.78
N HIS A 205 -12.92 9.41 6.35
CA HIS A 205 -13.21 10.82 6.13
C HIS A 205 -11.99 11.69 6.44
N GLU A 206 -11.40 11.57 7.63
CA GLU A 206 -10.22 12.37 8.02
C GLU A 206 -9.03 12.15 7.08
N ALA A 207 -8.75 10.89 6.73
CA ALA A 207 -7.63 10.55 5.85
C ALA A 207 -7.79 11.19 4.45
N TRP A 208 -9.01 11.16 3.89
CA TRP A 208 -9.29 11.82 2.62
C TRP A 208 -9.36 13.34 2.73
N GLU A 209 -9.82 13.88 3.86
CA GLU A 209 -9.87 15.33 4.07
C GLU A 209 -8.48 15.96 4.11
N GLU A 210 -7.50 15.26 4.68
CA GLU A 210 -6.09 15.70 4.74
C GLU A 210 -5.53 16.03 3.36
N ILE A 211 -5.74 15.16 2.38
CA ILE A 211 -5.31 15.37 0.99
C ILE A 211 -6.27 16.26 0.19
N TRP A 212 -7.56 16.26 0.51
CA TRP A 212 -8.56 17.11 -0.16
C TRP A 212 -8.25 18.60 0.00
N ARG A 213 -7.77 19.03 1.17
CA ARG A 213 -7.49 20.44 1.47
C ARG A 213 -6.56 21.09 0.45
N THR A 214 -5.58 20.34 -0.04
CA THR A 214 -4.57 20.81 -1.01
C THR A 214 -4.77 20.24 -2.41
N ALA A 215 -5.82 19.46 -2.65
CA ALA A 215 -6.09 18.86 -3.96
C ALA A 215 -6.68 19.89 -4.93
N ASN A 216 -6.29 19.75 -6.20
CA ASN A 216 -6.86 20.44 -7.35
C ASN A 216 -7.89 19.55 -8.07
N GLU A 217 -8.71 20.12 -8.95
CA GLU A 217 -9.59 19.33 -9.81
C GLU A 217 -8.79 18.42 -10.77
N PRO A 218 -9.32 17.24 -11.12
CA PRO A 218 -10.60 16.66 -10.69
C PRO A 218 -10.53 15.94 -9.32
N TYR A 219 -9.34 15.79 -8.74
CA TYR A 219 -9.14 15.05 -7.48
C TYR A 219 -9.84 15.70 -6.27
N ARG A 220 -9.97 17.01 -6.27
CA ARG A 220 -10.69 17.75 -5.23
C ARG A 220 -12.16 17.36 -5.18
N SER A 221 -12.87 17.36 -6.30
CA SER A 221 -14.26 16.89 -6.36
C SER A 221 -14.37 15.39 -6.05
N PHE A 222 -13.49 14.57 -6.62
CA PHE A 222 -13.45 13.13 -6.33
C PHE A 222 -13.35 12.84 -4.82
N LEU A 223 -12.35 13.42 -4.15
CA LEU A 223 -12.15 13.26 -2.71
C LEU A 223 -13.34 13.79 -1.92
N LYS A 224 -13.92 14.92 -2.34
CA LYS A 224 -15.12 15.44 -1.68
C LYS A 224 -16.30 14.48 -1.80
N GLY A 225 -16.48 13.84 -2.95
CA GLY A 225 -17.46 12.76 -3.15
C GLY A 225 -17.26 11.63 -2.14
N LEU A 226 -16.04 11.11 -2.01
CA LEU A 226 -15.73 10.02 -1.06
C LEU A 226 -15.98 10.42 0.40
N ILE A 227 -15.57 11.64 0.78
CA ILE A 227 -15.81 12.24 2.10
C ILE A 227 -17.31 12.30 2.41
N GLN A 228 -18.13 12.74 1.45
CA GLN A 228 -19.59 12.79 1.61
C GLN A 228 -20.21 11.39 1.73
N ILE A 229 -19.73 10.39 0.98
CA ILE A 229 -20.19 9.00 1.10
C ILE A 229 -19.90 8.45 2.49
N ALA A 230 -18.68 8.63 3.01
CA ALA A 230 -18.32 8.19 4.36
C ALA A 230 -19.19 8.87 5.43
N ALA A 231 -19.41 10.18 5.31
CA ALA A 231 -20.30 10.92 6.22
C ALA A 231 -21.76 10.44 6.12
N ALA A 232 -22.26 10.11 4.92
CA ALA A 232 -23.60 9.60 4.73
C ALA A 232 -23.82 8.26 5.43
N LEU A 233 -22.85 7.33 5.34
CA LEU A 233 -22.91 6.05 6.05
C LEU A 233 -22.95 6.23 7.57
N ILE A 234 -22.22 7.21 8.11
CA ILE A 234 -22.31 7.58 9.53
C ILE A 234 -23.73 8.05 9.91
N GLN A 235 -24.39 8.83 9.04
CA GLN A 235 -25.77 9.28 9.29
C GLN A 235 -26.77 8.13 9.19
N CYS A 236 -26.60 7.22 8.22
CA CYS A 236 -27.39 5.98 8.12
C CYS A 236 -27.28 5.14 9.39
N ASP A 237 -26.08 4.99 9.95
CA ASP A 237 -25.89 4.27 11.21
C ASP A 237 -26.50 4.97 12.44
N ARG A 238 -26.79 6.27 12.34
CA ARG A 238 -27.48 7.05 13.36
C ARG A 238 -28.98 7.19 13.10
N ASN A 239 -29.53 6.49 12.10
CA ASN A 239 -30.91 6.61 11.63
C ASN A 239 -31.32 8.04 11.24
N ARG A 240 -30.36 8.86 10.79
CA ARG A 240 -30.58 10.24 10.34
C ARG A 240 -30.73 10.28 8.82
N TRP A 241 -31.85 9.77 8.32
CA TRP A 241 -32.08 9.48 6.90
C TRP A 241 -32.08 10.72 5.99
N ASN A 242 -32.77 11.81 6.38
CA ASN A 242 -32.73 13.07 5.64
C ASN A 242 -31.30 13.63 5.51
N GLY A 243 -30.52 13.54 6.59
CA GLY A 243 -29.11 13.92 6.58
C GLY A 243 -28.28 13.07 5.62
N ALA A 244 -28.49 11.75 5.63
CA ALA A 244 -27.83 10.83 4.69
C ALA A 244 -28.20 11.14 3.23
N LEU A 245 -29.47 11.41 2.91
CA LEU A 245 -29.92 11.77 1.55
C LEU A 245 -29.25 13.02 1.02
N ASN A 246 -29.14 14.05 1.85
CA ASN A 246 -28.49 15.30 1.48
C ASN A 246 -27.01 15.11 1.18
N LEU A 247 -26.32 14.28 1.97
CA LEU A 247 -24.91 13.94 1.76
C LEU A 247 -24.71 13.10 0.50
N LEU A 248 -25.55 12.09 0.25
CA LEU A 248 -25.48 11.26 -0.97
C LEU A 248 -25.76 12.08 -2.23
N SER A 249 -26.74 12.98 -2.20
CA SER A 249 -27.04 13.87 -3.33
C SER A 249 -25.91 14.85 -3.61
N ARG A 250 -25.17 15.29 -2.58
CA ARG A 250 -23.94 16.08 -2.75
C ARG A 250 -22.81 15.22 -3.31
N ALA A 251 -22.62 14.00 -2.80
CA ALA A 251 -21.62 13.08 -3.28
C ALA A 251 -21.78 12.82 -4.79
N GLN A 252 -23.00 12.55 -5.24
CA GLN A 252 -23.32 12.32 -6.64
C GLN A 252 -22.88 13.49 -7.52
N ARG A 253 -23.26 14.73 -7.17
CA ARG A 253 -22.88 15.94 -7.92
C ARG A 253 -21.36 16.13 -8.04
N TYR A 254 -20.60 15.83 -6.99
CA TYR A 254 -19.14 15.89 -7.04
C TYR A 254 -18.53 14.79 -7.92
N LEU A 255 -19.12 13.59 -7.93
CA LEU A 255 -18.64 12.50 -8.77
C LEU A 255 -19.03 12.67 -10.25
N GLU A 256 -20.16 13.31 -10.54
CA GLU A 256 -20.60 13.63 -11.91
C GLU A 256 -19.65 14.58 -12.65
N SER A 257 -18.97 15.48 -11.92
CA SER A 257 -17.97 16.38 -12.50
C SER A 257 -16.60 15.73 -12.70
N CYS A 258 -16.44 14.46 -12.31
CA CYS A 258 -15.18 13.74 -12.44
C CYS A 258 -15.13 12.92 -13.75
N PRO A 259 -13.92 12.63 -14.28
CA PRO A 259 -13.73 11.64 -15.35
C PRO A 259 -14.20 10.24 -14.92
N GLU A 260 -14.28 9.31 -15.87
CA GLU A 260 -14.74 7.93 -15.62
C GLU A 260 -13.85 7.14 -14.64
N LYS A 261 -12.55 7.48 -14.56
CA LYS A 261 -11.60 6.80 -13.68
C LYS A 261 -10.64 7.79 -13.01
N LEU A 262 -10.47 7.66 -11.69
CA LEU A 262 -9.44 8.38 -10.92
C LEU A 262 -8.81 7.47 -9.86
N TRP A 263 -7.47 7.48 -9.76
CA TRP A 263 -6.69 6.60 -8.87
C TRP A 263 -7.19 5.14 -8.86
N GLY A 264 -7.41 4.61 -10.07
CA GLY A 264 -7.87 3.22 -10.28
C GLY A 264 -9.33 2.95 -9.92
N VAL A 265 -10.08 3.94 -9.41
CA VAL A 265 -11.50 3.77 -9.08
C VAL A 265 -12.35 4.07 -10.31
N ASP A 266 -13.18 3.11 -10.70
CA ASP A 266 -14.25 3.29 -11.69
C ASP A 266 -15.38 4.15 -11.09
N LEU A 267 -15.45 5.40 -11.53
CA LEU A 267 -16.42 6.38 -11.05
C LEU A 267 -17.79 6.24 -11.71
N THR A 268 -17.89 5.58 -12.86
CA THR A 268 -19.18 5.24 -13.46
C THR A 268 -19.90 4.22 -12.58
N ASN A 269 -19.22 3.11 -12.26
CA ASN A 269 -19.75 2.10 -11.35
C ASN A 269 -19.98 2.66 -9.92
N LEU A 270 -19.07 3.51 -9.42
CA LEU A 270 -19.26 4.12 -8.10
C LEU A 270 -20.53 5.02 -8.04
N ARG A 271 -20.80 5.80 -9.09
CA ARG A 271 -22.02 6.64 -9.18
C ARG A 271 -23.29 5.79 -9.15
N GLU A 272 -23.34 4.70 -9.90
CA GLU A 272 -24.48 3.77 -9.88
C GLU A 272 -24.73 3.19 -8.48
N GLN A 273 -23.66 2.80 -7.78
CA GLN A 273 -23.76 2.29 -6.41
C GLN A 273 -24.23 3.37 -5.42
N VAL A 274 -23.80 4.62 -5.59
CA VAL A 274 -24.23 5.76 -4.76
C VAL A 274 -25.71 6.05 -4.99
N ASP A 275 -26.18 6.05 -6.23
CA ASP A 275 -27.60 6.23 -6.55
C ASP A 275 -28.46 5.09 -6.02
N ALA A 276 -28.00 3.84 -6.12
CA ALA A 276 -28.69 2.71 -5.52
C ALA A 276 -28.85 2.86 -3.99
N LEU A 277 -27.79 3.28 -3.30
CA LEU A 277 -27.85 3.57 -1.87
C LEU A 277 -28.79 4.74 -1.56
N LYS A 278 -28.73 5.82 -2.34
CA LYS A 278 -29.57 7.01 -2.19
C LYS A 278 -31.05 6.67 -2.33
N ASN A 279 -31.42 5.89 -3.34
CA ASN A 279 -32.81 5.44 -3.57
C ASN A 279 -33.32 4.57 -2.41
N GLU A 280 -32.48 3.70 -1.89
CA GLU A 280 -32.81 2.89 -0.72
C GLU A 280 -33.03 3.76 0.53
N VAL A 281 -32.14 4.73 0.80
CA VAL A 281 -32.31 5.66 1.92
C VAL A 281 -33.57 6.51 1.74
N ALA A 282 -33.93 6.88 0.51
CA ALA A 282 -35.13 7.67 0.23
C ALA A 282 -36.40 6.92 0.63
N LYS A 283 -36.48 5.63 0.27
CA LYS A 283 -37.59 4.73 0.68
C LYS A 283 -37.72 4.63 2.20
N ILE A 284 -36.60 4.62 2.93
CA ILE A 284 -36.64 4.61 4.40
C ILE A 284 -37.13 5.95 4.94
N SER A 285 -36.62 7.05 4.37
CA SER A 285 -36.96 8.40 4.81
C SER A 285 -38.46 8.74 4.65
N CYS A 286 -39.11 8.18 3.63
CA CYS A 286 -40.55 8.33 3.41
C CYS A 286 -41.41 7.20 4.03
N GLY A 287 -40.83 6.32 4.85
CA GLY A 287 -41.56 5.26 5.54
C GLY A 287 -41.92 4.03 4.70
N GLN A 288 -41.53 3.98 3.42
CA GLN A 288 -41.73 2.80 2.56
C GLN A 288 -40.85 1.60 2.93
N LYS A 289 -39.82 1.80 3.77
CA LYS A 289 -38.93 0.74 4.24
C LYS A 289 -38.48 0.98 5.67
N VAL A 290 -38.36 -0.10 6.45
CA VAL A 290 -38.02 -0.03 7.88
C VAL A 290 -36.52 -0.14 8.14
N SER A 291 -35.73 -0.70 7.21
CA SER A 291 -34.30 -0.93 7.43
C SER A 291 -33.46 -0.86 6.16
N LEU A 292 -32.19 -0.47 6.33
CA LEU A 292 -31.22 -0.32 5.24
C LEU A 292 -30.60 -1.65 4.81
N ASN A 293 -30.69 -1.98 3.53
CA ASN A 293 -29.90 -3.07 2.94
C ASN A 293 -28.41 -2.69 2.91
N ARG A 294 -27.64 -3.23 3.86
CA ARG A 294 -26.22 -2.95 4.02
C ARG A 294 -25.35 -3.43 2.86
N LYS A 295 -25.85 -4.31 2.00
CA LYS A 295 -25.13 -4.73 0.78
C LYS A 295 -25.04 -3.62 -0.26
N LEU A 296 -25.90 -2.59 -0.18
CA LEU A 296 -25.86 -1.42 -1.07
C LEU A 296 -24.80 -0.37 -0.68
N LYS A 297 -23.95 -0.67 0.31
CA LYS A 297 -22.79 0.18 0.62
C LYS A 297 -21.91 0.30 -0.65
N PRO A 298 -21.63 1.52 -1.16
CA PRO A 298 -20.73 1.71 -2.29
C PRO A 298 -19.34 1.14 -2.00
N ARG A 299 -18.79 0.40 -2.95
CA ARG A 299 -17.47 -0.23 -2.86
C ARG A 299 -16.45 0.61 -3.61
N ILE A 300 -15.47 1.11 -2.87
CA ILE A 300 -14.34 1.86 -3.44
C ILE A 300 -13.20 0.87 -3.65
N LEU A 301 -12.96 0.51 -4.90
CA LEU A 301 -12.00 -0.52 -5.31
C LEU A 301 -11.04 0.07 -6.34
N PRO A 302 -9.92 0.65 -5.89
CA PRO A 302 -8.83 1.02 -6.78
C PRO A 302 -8.28 -0.22 -7.50
N GLU A 303 -7.98 -0.08 -8.78
CA GLU A 303 -7.23 -1.06 -9.57
C GLU A 303 -5.93 -1.47 -8.86
N GLY A 304 -5.55 -2.75 -8.95
CA GLY A 304 -4.39 -3.31 -8.26
C GLY A 304 -4.56 -3.54 -6.74
N MET A 305 -5.58 -2.96 -6.09
CA MET A 305 -5.87 -3.25 -4.68
C MET A 305 -6.66 -4.57 -4.54
N PRO A 306 -6.23 -5.52 -3.69
CA PRO A 306 -6.90 -6.81 -3.58
C PRO A 306 -8.35 -6.68 -3.09
N LEU A 307 -9.21 -7.53 -3.65
CA LEU A 307 -10.56 -7.78 -3.14
C LEU A 307 -10.45 -8.52 -1.79
N SER A 308 -10.46 -7.79 -0.67
CA SER A 308 -10.65 -8.40 0.64
C SER A 308 -11.97 -9.18 0.67
N GLN A 309 -11.90 -10.46 1.04
CA GLN A 309 -13.08 -11.31 1.21
C GLN A 309 -13.99 -10.85 2.39
N LYS A 310 -13.48 -9.97 3.26
CA LYS A 310 -14.16 -9.49 4.47
C LYS A 310 -14.25 -7.97 4.48
N GLU A 311 -15.16 -7.42 3.69
CA GLU A 311 -15.55 -6.02 3.82
C GLU A 311 -16.60 -5.87 4.94
N ARG A 312 -16.42 -4.86 5.80
CA ARG A 312 -17.43 -4.51 6.80
C ARG A 312 -18.50 -3.63 6.16
N LEU A 313 -19.74 -4.11 6.21
CA LEU A 313 -20.92 -3.42 5.68
C LEU A 313 -21.55 -2.42 6.67
N LYS A 314 -21.11 -2.43 7.93
CA LYS A 314 -21.57 -1.54 9.00
C LYS A 314 -20.38 -0.82 9.64
N ARG A 315 -20.64 0.35 10.23
CA ARG A 315 -19.64 1.09 10.99
C ARG A 315 -19.11 0.27 12.17
N SER A 316 -17.81 0.37 12.40
CA SER A 316 -17.12 -0.23 13.54
C SER A 316 -17.57 0.44 14.84
N LYS A 317 -17.82 -0.34 15.91
CA LYS A 317 -18.13 0.23 17.24
C LYS A 317 -17.03 1.16 17.78
N ARG A 318 -15.80 1.01 17.28
CA ARG A 318 -14.63 1.83 17.64
C ARG A 318 -14.41 3.02 16.69
N ASP A 319 -15.30 3.24 15.73
CA ASP A 319 -15.19 4.35 14.79
C ASP A 319 -15.67 5.65 15.46
N LEU A 320 -14.82 6.24 16.29
CA LEU A 320 -15.06 7.50 16.96
C LEU A 320 -13.86 8.43 16.73
N PRO A 321 -14.02 9.75 16.86
CA PRO A 321 -12.89 10.65 16.91
C PRO A 321 -11.85 10.16 17.91
N VAL A 322 -10.58 10.20 17.52
CA VAL A 322 -9.49 9.95 18.47
C VAL A 322 -9.61 11.02 19.56
N LYS A 323 -9.76 10.61 20.82
CA LYS A 323 -9.71 11.55 21.95
C LYS A 323 -8.34 12.23 21.89
N ARG A 324 -8.34 13.55 21.66
CA ARG A 324 -7.14 14.38 21.73
C ARG A 324 -6.72 14.54 23.18
#